data_AF-A0A2H9MWP4-F1
#
_entry.id   AF-A0A2H9MWP4-F1
#
_cell.length_a   1.000
_cell.length_b   1.000
_cell.length_c   1.000
_cell.angle_alpha   90.00
_cell.angle_beta   90.00
_cell.angle_gamma   90.00
#
_symmetry.space_group_name_H-M   'P 1'
#
loop_
_entity.id
_entity.type
_entity.pdbx_description
1 polymer ?
#
loop_
_entity_poly.entity_id
_entity_poly.type
_entity_poly.pdbx_seq_one_letter_code
_entity_poly.pdbx_strand_id
1 'polypeptide(L)'
;MTTLKEIIPISNELMKDYGLCDSCLGRLFSKQLNLSSNKLLGKKLKTYVKQSSKKCFICKNLLDNLSTYLKMMLDASSKYAYSSLVIGALIKPSIIDRDDYIKSKYKLKGI
;
A
#
# COMPACT_ATOMS: atom_id res chain seq x y z
N MET A 1 0.29 20.40 -10.42
CA MET A 1 -0.40 19.14 -10.08
C MET A 1 0.40 18.02 -10.71
N THR A 2 0.79 17.00 -9.95
CA THR A 2 1.48 15.84 -10.53
C THR A 2 0.47 15.06 -11.36
N THR A 3 0.84 14.62 -12.57
CA THR A 3 -0.05 13.88 -13.47
C THR A 3 0.29 12.40 -13.49
N LEU A 4 -0.66 11.56 -13.94
CA LEU A 4 -0.42 10.13 -14.11
C LEU A 4 0.79 9.85 -15.03
N LYS A 5 1.02 10.71 -16.03
CA LYS A 5 2.14 10.59 -16.98
C LYS A 5 3.51 10.76 -16.30
N GLU A 6 3.59 11.56 -15.24
CA GLU A 6 4.85 11.82 -14.51
C GLU A 6 5.20 10.67 -13.54
N ILE A 7 4.20 9.98 -13.00
CA ILE A 7 4.43 8.89 -12.03
C ILE A 7 4.65 7.53 -12.69
N ILE A 8 4.20 7.31 -13.93
CA ILE A 8 4.35 6.04 -14.64
C ILE A 8 5.84 5.66 -14.82
N PRO A 9 6.75 6.55 -15.26
CA PRO A 9 8.18 6.22 -15.39
C PRO A 9 8.80 5.78 -14.06
N ILE A 10 8.52 6.51 -12.98
CA ILE A 10 9.03 6.22 -11.64
C ILE A 10 8.47 4.87 -11.14
N SER A 11 7.16 4.65 -11.35
CA SER A 11 6.49 3.39 -10.99
C SER A 11 7.09 2.21 -11.76
N ASN A 12 7.42 2.39 -13.04
CA ASN A 12 8.05 1.39 -13.87
C ASN A 12 9.44 1.01 -13.36
N GLU A 13 10.27 1.99 -13.04
CA GLU A 13 11.61 1.76 -12.48
C GLU A 13 11.53 1.04 -11.12
N LEU A 14 10.66 1.53 -10.24
CA LEU A 14 10.44 0.95 -8.92
C LEU A 14 10.03 -0.53 -8.98
N MET A 15 9.08 -0.85 -9.87
CA MET A 15 8.50 -2.18 -9.98
C MET A 15 9.42 -3.19 -10.67
N LYS A 16 10.48 -2.74 -11.36
CA LYS A 16 11.56 -3.62 -11.84
C LYS A 16 12.34 -4.18 -10.64
N ASP A 17 12.68 -3.32 -9.69
CA ASP A 17 13.50 -3.67 -8.53
C ASP A 17 12.69 -4.38 -7.43
N TYR A 18 11.43 -3.99 -7.25
CA TYR A 18 10.62 -4.44 -6.11
C TYR A 18 9.21 -4.84 -6.54
N GLY A 19 8.79 -6.04 -6.16
CA GLY A 19 7.38 -6.41 -6.24
C GLY A 19 6.57 -5.65 -5.19
N LEU A 20 5.53 -4.92 -5.57
CA LEU A 20 4.60 -4.25 -4.64
C LEU A 20 3.15 -4.73 -4.82
N CYS A 21 2.39 -4.77 -3.73
CA CYS A 21 0.94 -4.93 -3.81
C CYS A 21 0.28 -3.61 -4.27
N ASP A 22 -0.96 -3.70 -4.73
CA ASP A 22 -1.70 -2.57 -5.28
C ASP A 22 -1.83 -1.44 -4.24
N SER A 23 -2.14 -1.79 -2.99
CA SER A 23 -2.29 -0.81 -1.91
C SER A 23 -0.98 -0.08 -1.60
N CYS A 24 0.15 -0.79 -1.55
CA CYS A 24 1.45 -0.16 -1.31
C CYS A 24 1.89 0.70 -2.49
N LEU A 25 1.74 0.21 -3.72
CA LEU A 25 2.12 0.95 -4.91
C LEU A 25 1.32 2.25 -5.03
N GLY A 26 -0.01 2.21 -4.89
CA GLY A 26 -0.81 3.42 -4.97
C GLY A 26 -0.56 4.37 -3.80
N ARG A 27 -0.30 3.86 -2.59
CA ARG A 27 0.03 4.70 -1.42
C ARG A 27 1.26 5.57 -1.63
N LEU A 28 2.23 5.13 -2.42
CA LEU A 28 3.43 5.91 -2.73
C LEU A 28 3.14 7.19 -3.54
N PHE A 29 2.02 7.24 -4.28
CA PHE A 29 1.70 8.34 -5.20
C PHE A 29 0.36 9.03 -4.91
N SER A 30 -0.48 8.49 -4.02
CA SER A 30 -1.85 8.98 -3.83
C SER A 30 -1.94 10.44 -3.37
N LYS A 31 -1.01 10.90 -2.53
CA LYS A 31 -0.93 12.31 -2.07
C LYS A 31 -0.64 13.28 -3.23
N GLN A 32 0.09 12.85 -4.25
CA GLN A 32 0.43 13.68 -5.41
C GLN A 32 -0.74 13.82 -6.39
N LEU A 33 -1.67 12.87 -6.36
CA LEU A 33 -2.82 12.77 -7.26
C LEU A 33 -4.18 13.12 -6.61
N ASN A 34 -4.21 13.43 -5.30
CA ASN A 34 -5.45 13.66 -4.53
C ASN A 34 -6.49 12.52 -4.68
N LEU A 35 -6.02 11.27 -4.80
CA LEU A 35 -6.90 10.12 -4.98
C LEU A 35 -7.24 9.45 -3.64
N SER A 36 -8.49 9.04 -3.50
CA SER A 36 -9.00 8.41 -2.28
C SER A 36 -8.63 6.92 -2.15
N SER A 37 -8.47 6.20 -3.27
CA SER A 37 -8.23 4.76 -3.26
C SER A 37 -6.82 4.37 -3.70
N ASN A 38 -5.96 4.06 -2.72
CA ASN A 38 -4.61 3.56 -2.95
C ASN A 38 -4.63 2.26 -3.77
N LYS A 39 -5.53 1.32 -3.45
CA LYS A 39 -5.60 0.02 -4.15
C LYS A 39 -5.96 0.21 -5.63
N LEU A 40 -6.93 1.07 -5.94
CA LEU A 40 -7.36 1.29 -7.32
C LEU A 40 -6.26 1.99 -8.14
N LEU A 41 -5.56 2.96 -7.54
CA LEU A 41 -4.42 3.60 -8.18
C LEU A 41 -3.29 2.61 -8.46
N GLY A 42 -2.92 1.77 -7.49
CA GLY A 42 -1.88 0.76 -7.71
C GLY A 42 -2.26 -0.25 -8.79
N LYS A 43 -3.52 -0.69 -8.83
CA LYS A 43 -4.03 -1.57 -9.89
C LYS A 43 -3.93 -0.90 -11.27
N LYS A 44 -4.27 0.40 -11.37
CA LYS A 44 -4.12 1.18 -12.60
C LYS A 44 -2.66 1.34 -13.00
N LEU A 45 -1.74 1.55 -12.06
CA LEU A 45 -0.31 1.65 -12.38
C LEU A 45 0.23 0.32 -12.92
N LYS A 46 -0.19 -0.81 -12.35
CA LYS A 46 0.21 -2.14 -12.83
C LYS A 46 -0.27 -2.48 -14.24
N THR A 47 -1.30 -1.84 -14.79
CA THR A 47 -1.66 -2.08 -16.20
C THR A 47 -0.59 -1.61 -17.17
N TYR A 48 0.27 -0.67 -16.73
CA TYR A 48 1.37 -0.13 -17.52
C TYR A 48 2.72 -0.81 -17.20
N VAL A 49 2.78 -1.70 -16.21
CA VAL A 49 4.04 -2.25 -15.68
C VAL A 49 3.97 -3.76 -15.46
N LYS A 50 4.93 -4.52 -16.00
CA LYS A 50 5.07 -5.96 -15.71
C LYS A 50 5.65 -6.16 -14.30
N GLN A 51 4.90 -6.82 -13.42
CA GLN A 51 5.32 -7.10 -12.05
C GLN A 51 6.39 -8.20 -12.00
N SER A 52 7.51 -7.94 -11.33
CA SER A 52 8.65 -8.88 -11.20
C SER A 52 8.46 -9.96 -10.12
N SER A 53 7.67 -9.69 -9.08
CA SER A 53 7.51 -10.59 -7.92
C SER A 53 6.10 -10.57 -7.32
N LYS A 54 5.60 -11.74 -6.91
CA LYS A 54 4.28 -11.92 -6.27
C LYS A 54 4.21 -11.39 -4.83
N LYS A 55 5.34 -11.16 -4.15
CA LYS A 55 5.37 -10.73 -2.74
C LYS A 55 5.72 -9.26 -2.62
N CYS A 56 4.84 -8.49 -1.96
CA CYS A 56 5.09 -7.08 -1.70
C CYS A 56 6.35 -6.88 -0.85
N PHE A 57 7.29 -6.08 -1.34
CA PHE A 57 8.53 -5.75 -0.66
C PHE A 57 8.25 -5.00 0.65
N ILE A 58 7.29 -4.07 0.68
CA ILE A 58 6.97 -3.24 1.87
C ILE A 58 6.17 -4.03 2.90
N CYS A 59 4.93 -4.43 2.58
CA CYS A 59 4.02 -4.98 3.58
C CYS A 59 3.96 -6.51 3.63
N LYS A 60 4.71 -7.22 2.76
CA LYS A 60 4.64 -8.69 2.60
C LYS A 60 3.20 -9.21 2.39
N ASN A 61 2.39 -8.46 1.63
CA ASN A 61 0.98 -8.74 1.31
C ASN A 61 0.02 -8.64 2.52
N LEU A 62 0.43 -7.97 3.61
CA LEU A 62 -0.45 -7.67 4.76
C LEU A 62 -1.75 -6.99 4.33
N LEU A 63 -1.64 -5.97 3.47
CA LEU A 63 -2.80 -5.17 3.03
C LEU A 63 -3.71 -5.92 2.05
N ASP A 64 -3.20 -6.90 1.31
CA ASP A 64 -4.03 -7.71 0.41
C ASP A 64 -4.90 -8.68 1.21
N ASN A 65 -4.40 -9.13 2.36
CA ASN A 65 -5.08 -10.04 3.28
C ASN A 65 -5.89 -9.31 4.36
N LEU A 66 -6.15 -7.99 4.21
CA LEU A 66 -6.84 -7.19 5.22
C LEU A 66 -8.23 -7.75 5.57
N SER A 67 -8.96 -8.30 4.60
CA SER A 67 -10.27 -8.92 4.80
C SER A 67 -10.24 -10.09 5.77
N THR A 68 -9.16 -10.89 5.75
CA THR A 68 -8.99 -12.01 6.69
C THR A 68 -8.87 -11.51 8.12
N TYR A 69 -8.06 -10.47 8.35
CA TYR A 69 -7.92 -9.87 9.68
C TYR A 69 -9.21 -9.19 10.14
N LEU A 70 -9.92 -8.51 9.23
CA LEU A 70 -11.23 -7.92 9.54
C LEU A 70 -12.24 -8.97 9.99
N LYS A 71 -12.30 -10.12 9.31
CA LYS A 71 -13.18 -11.23 9.72
C LYS A 71 -12.83 -11.72 11.12
N MET A 72 -11.55 -11.93 11.42
CA MET A 72 -11.10 -12.34 12.76
C MET A 72 -11.48 -11.32 13.83
N MET A 73 -11.38 -10.01 13.53
CA MET A 73 -11.78 -8.94 14.44
C MET A 73 -13.29 -8.95 14.70
N LEU A 74 -14.10 -9.12 13.64
CA LEU A 74 -15.57 -9.21 13.74
C LEU A 74 -16.01 -10.46 14.52
N ASP A 75 -15.38 -11.60 14.25
CA ASP A 75 -15.68 -12.85 14.95
C ASP A 75 -15.34 -12.72 16.45
N ALA A 76 -14.22 -12.09 16.79
CA ALA A 76 -13.83 -11.85 18.17
C ALA A 76 -14.76 -10.84 18.88
N SER A 77 -15.19 -9.79 18.16
CA SER A 77 -16.04 -8.74 18.72
C SER A 77 -17.51 -9.17 18.84
N SER A 78 -17.97 -10.16 18.08
CA SER A 78 -19.35 -10.67 18.10
C SER A 78 -19.84 -11.11 19.49
N LYS A 79 -18.92 -11.40 20.41
CA LYS A 79 -19.21 -11.78 21.81
C LYS A 79 -19.60 -10.60 22.70
N TYR A 80 -19.48 -9.37 22.20
CA TYR A 80 -19.69 -8.15 22.95
C TYR A 80 -20.69 -7.23 22.23
N ALA A 81 -21.55 -6.56 22.98
CA ALA A 81 -22.40 -5.49 22.46
C ALA A 81 -21.72 -4.14 22.71
N TYR A 82 -21.60 -3.32 21.66
CA TYR A 82 -20.97 -2.00 21.72
C TYR A 82 -21.63 -1.07 20.71
N SER A 83 -21.74 0.22 21.04
CA SER A 83 -22.20 1.26 20.11
C SER A 83 -21.06 1.81 19.25
N SER A 84 -19.82 1.70 19.71
CA SER A 84 -18.61 2.09 18.99
C SER A 84 -17.41 1.22 19.40
N LEU A 85 -16.42 1.11 18.52
CA LEU A 85 -15.19 0.35 18.75
C LEU A 85 -14.00 1.21 18.33
N VAL A 86 -12.95 1.25 19.16
CA VAL A 86 -11.66 1.83 18.80
C VAL A 86 -10.78 0.74 18.22
N ILE A 87 -10.28 0.97 16.99
CA ILE A 87 -9.40 0.03 16.30
C ILE A 87 -8.01 0.66 16.18
N GLY A 88 -7.01 -0.05 16.70
CA GLY A 88 -5.60 0.29 16.57
C GLY A 88 -4.82 -0.82 15.87
N ALA A 89 -3.67 -0.48 15.30
CA ALA A 89 -2.77 -1.45 14.69
C ALA A 89 -1.34 -1.18 15.12
N LEU A 90 -0.65 -2.21 15.64
CA LEU A 90 0.78 -2.20 15.84
C LEU A 90 1.46 -2.83 14.63
N ILE A 91 2.24 -2.03 13.90
CA ILE A 91 2.92 -2.48 12.68
C ILE A 91 4.38 -2.78 13.01
N LYS A 92 4.92 -3.87 12.46
CA LYS A 92 6.35 -4.21 12.61
C LYS A 92 7.22 -3.06 12.10
N PRO A 93 8.25 -2.61 12.85
CA PRO A 93 9.17 -1.55 12.43
C PRO A 93 9.74 -1.78 11.02
N SER A 94 10.08 -3.02 10.70
CA SER A 94 10.61 -3.37 9.37
C SER A 94 9.69 -3.02 8.20
N ILE A 95 8.37 -2.92 8.38
CA ILE A 95 7.45 -2.45 7.32
C ILE A 95 7.62 -0.95 7.10
N ILE A 96 7.81 -0.19 8.19
CA ILE A 96 8.05 1.25 8.17
C ILE A 96 9.41 1.52 7.50
N ASP A 97 10.47 0.84 7.95
CA ASP A 97 11.81 0.99 7.39
C ASP A 97 11.85 0.73 5.87
N ARG A 98 11.16 -0.31 5.40
CA ARG A 98 11.08 -0.64 3.97
C ARG A 98 10.28 0.37 3.16
N ASP A 99 9.26 0.98 3.76
CA ASP A 99 8.49 2.06 3.13
C ASP A 99 9.34 3.31 2.95
N ASP A 100 10.04 3.72 4.01
CA ASP A 100 10.89 4.91 4.01
C ASP A 100 12.12 4.72 3.11
N TYR A 101 12.68 3.51 3.07
CA TYR A 101 13.74 3.16 2.14
C TYR A 101 13.30 3.35 0.67
N ILE A 102 12.11 2.89 0.29
CA ILE A 102 11.61 3.09 -1.08
C ILE A 102 11.39 4.57 -1.37
N LYS A 103 10.76 5.31 -0.44
CA LYS A 103 10.53 6.75 -0.64
C LYS A 103 11.83 7.51 -0.83
N SER A 104 12.85 7.21 -0.02
CA SER A 104 14.17 7.82 -0.12
C SER A 104 14.86 7.48 -1.44
N LYS A 105 14.89 6.20 -1.83
CA LYS A 105 15.54 5.73 -3.08
C LYS A 105 14.96 6.40 -4.33
N TYR A 106 13.64 6.57 -4.40
CA TYR A 106 12.95 7.14 -5.57
C TYR A 106 12.57 8.62 -5.38
N LYS A 107 13.11 9.30 -4.35
CA LYS A 107 12.84 10.72 -4.05
C LYS A 107 11.35 11.06 -4.00
N LEU A 108 10.54 10.13 -3.50
CA LEU A 108 9.11 10.32 -3.34
C LEU A 108 8.88 11.20 -2.11
N LYS A 109 7.92 12.12 -2.19
CA LYS A 109 7.56 12.98 -1.06
C LYS A 109 7.15 12.10 0.13
N GLY A 110 7.85 12.29 1.26
CA GLY A 110 7.44 11.78 2.57
C GLY A 110 6.09 12.35 2.99
N ILE A 111 5.48 11.68 3.96
CA ILE A 111 4.21 12.12 4.56
C ILE A 111 4.42 13.45 5.25
#